data_AF-A0A7Y4R6V2-F1
#
_entry.id   AF-A0A7Y4R6V2-F1
#
_cell.length_a   1.000
_cell.length_b   1.000
_cell.length_c   1.000
_cell.angle_alpha   90.00
_cell.angle_beta   90.00
_cell.angle_gamma   90.00
#
_symmetry.space_group_name_H-M   'P 1'
#
loop_
_entity.id
_entity.type
_entity.pdbx_description
1 polymer ?
#
loop_
_entity_poly.entity_id
_entity_poly.type
_entity_poly.pdbx_seq_one_letter_code
_entity_poly.pdbx_strand_id
1 'polypeptide(L)'
;MKRYAYAIWTRVALFVIYTTSLFLYAVLGVVQRLTRRRGPAAAIGGNGAQRKYELLIIGTFYTRNWCISHVTPLARAANVSRVIAVVDGPTQAMPNVTYAYPPRWAARIMGRAFSKFFYALWIAMRRRPALIMGYHLLPGALTALLVARASGARSGYQVTAGPIELIGGGAATENFFLKNLRTNSRVIEMLACSLARRFDLIVVRGRSALEFMRERGLGRHVCIVPGSIDDKRFVRDGRARDIDVVSVCRLVPIKQPDHIVRVIARLARSRPDCRAVVLGEGPMRESLWALIRELGIERNIELRGHVDNVEAVLARAKTFLLTSRSEGLSIAMAEAMVAGAVPVVADVGDLGDLVSNGRTGWLVRGGDFDAYAARIAEVIRDGDRLATYSDAAHEAAVEHNGVRNIAERWTRTVEQVCGAGAESAALRTKQGVERMLWGLSRHKLWRWLPAGVKRTVDPVLRHVPTRWALGRRFRRESQWLEDVQWWSADQTRAYQVERLRALLGDAYERTTFYRQSFDAVGFHPRDFRSVDDLARLPLIDQETVRQSLDEMCTIRRFGVGVDQVSTGGTCGRPLKFYIGADRSAIEYAYLVSSWSRAGVKLGTA
;
A
#
# COMPACT_ATOMS: atom_id res chain seq x y z
N MET A 1 21.64 -18.59 13.89
CA MET A 1 22.29 -17.27 14.09
C MET A 1 22.44 -16.41 12.82
N LYS A 2 23.13 -16.84 11.74
CA LYS A 2 23.36 -16.02 10.52
C LYS A 2 22.08 -15.38 9.92
N ARG A 3 20.96 -16.11 9.95
CA ARG A 3 19.65 -15.66 9.44
C ARG A 3 19.01 -14.53 10.27
N TYR A 4 19.20 -14.51 11.59
CA TYR A 4 18.69 -13.45 12.47
C TYR A 4 19.53 -12.18 12.36
N ALA A 5 20.85 -12.32 12.25
CA ALA A 5 21.76 -11.20 12.01
C ALA A 5 21.38 -10.45 10.71
N TYR A 6 21.07 -11.17 9.62
CA TYR A 6 20.70 -10.55 8.34
C TYR A 6 19.41 -9.70 8.43
N ALA A 7 18.41 -10.16 9.20
CA ALA A 7 17.17 -9.40 9.42
C ALA A 7 17.42 -8.12 10.22
N ILE A 8 18.28 -8.17 11.25
CA ILE A 8 18.68 -6.99 12.04
C ILE A 8 19.43 -5.99 11.17
N TRP A 9 20.43 -6.44 10.40
CA TRP A 9 21.17 -5.58 9.47
C TRP A 9 20.26 -4.95 8.42
N THR A 10 19.28 -5.70 7.88
CA THR A 10 18.30 -5.17 6.93
C THR A 10 17.45 -4.07 7.56
N ARG A 11 17.02 -4.23 8.82
CA ARG A 11 16.27 -3.18 9.55
C ARG A 11 17.10 -1.93 9.74
N VAL A 12 18.36 -2.07 10.17
CA VAL A 12 19.27 -0.93 10.36
C VAL A 12 19.52 -0.23 9.03
N ALA A 13 19.81 -0.98 7.96
CA ALA A 13 20.02 -0.43 6.63
C ALA A 13 18.79 0.34 6.12
N LEU A 14 17.58 -0.24 6.22
CA LEU A 14 16.35 0.44 5.80
C LEU A 14 16.05 1.67 6.65
N PHE A 15 16.30 1.62 7.95
CA PHE A 15 16.16 2.77 8.84
C PHE A 15 17.07 3.91 8.39
N VAL A 16 18.36 3.62 8.16
CA VAL A 16 19.34 4.60 7.67
C VAL A 16 18.93 5.14 6.29
N ILE A 17 18.59 4.26 5.34
CA ILE A 17 18.19 4.67 3.99
C ILE A 17 16.98 5.61 4.04
N TYR A 18 15.93 5.26 4.79
CA TYR A 18 14.71 6.06 4.83
C TYR A 18 14.87 7.36 5.63
N THR A 19 15.58 7.34 6.76
CA THR A 19 15.84 8.56 7.53
C THR A 19 16.75 9.53 6.78
N THR A 20 17.83 9.04 6.16
CA THR A 20 18.70 9.84 5.28
C THR A 20 17.92 10.40 4.10
N SER A 21 17.03 9.62 3.48
CA SER A 21 16.22 10.11 2.36
C SER A 21 15.23 11.19 2.79
N LEU A 22 14.60 11.06 3.97
CA LEU A 22 13.74 12.11 4.53
C LEU A 22 14.52 13.39 4.82
N PHE A 23 15.73 13.26 5.37
CA PHE A 23 16.63 14.38 5.60
C PHE A 23 17.04 15.07 4.29
N LEU A 24 17.53 14.31 3.31
CA LEU A 24 17.90 14.82 1.99
C LEU A 24 16.74 15.51 1.29
N TYR A 25 15.53 14.93 1.35
CA TYR A 25 14.33 15.55 0.79
C TYR A 25 14.03 16.93 1.41
N ALA A 26 14.21 17.06 2.73
CA ALA A 26 14.03 18.32 3.44
C ALA A 26 15.10 19.35 3.04
N VAL A 27 16.38 18.96 3.00
CA VAL A 27 17.51 19.82 2.61
C VAL A 27 17.36 20.31 1.17
N LEU A 28 17.09 19.41 0.23
CA LEU A 28 16.84 19.76 -1.18
C LEU A 28 15.66 20.74 -1.31
N GLY A 29 14.68 20.63 -0.41
CA GLY A 29 13.55 21.54 -0.36
C GLY A 29 13.84 22.95 0.18
N VAL A 30 14.85 23.10 1.03
CA VAL A 30 15.38 24.42 1.41
C VAL A 30 16.18 25.00 0.25
N VAL A 31 17.09 24.21 -0.35
CA VAL A 31 17.90 24.62 -1.50
C VAL A 31 17.03 25.08 -2.67
N GLN A 32 15.98 24.35 -3.02
CA GLN A 32 15.08 24.72 -4.12
C GLN A 32 14.37 26.07 -3.86
N ARG A 33 13.98 26.35 -2.60
CA ARG A 33 13.36 27.62 -2.22
C ARG A 33 14.33 28.79 -2.31
N LEU A 34 15.56 28.60 -1.83
CA LEU A 34 16.60 29.63 -1.86
C LEU A 34 17.07 29.95 -3.29
N THR A 35 17.15 28.94 -4.14
CA THR A 35 17.67 29.10 -5.51
C THR A 35 16.64 29.57 -6.54
N ARG A 36 15.37 29.81 -6.13
CA ARG A 36 14.23 30.13 -7.03
C ARG A 36 14.23 29.30 -8.31
N ARG A 37 14.62 28.01 -8.24
CA ARG A 37 14.68 27.16 -9.43
C ARG A 37 13.27 27.11 -10.05
N ARG A 38 13.17 27.59 -11.30
CA ARG A 38 11.96 27.52 -12.12
C ARG A 38 11.39 26.10 -12.04
N GLY A 39 10.06 25.98 -11.98
CA GLY A 39 9.34 24.71 -11.98
C GLY A 39 9.65 23.85 -13.23
N PRO A 40 8.96 22.70 -13.39
CA PRO A 40 9.18 21.83 -14.55
C PRO A 40 9.12 22.64 -15.85
N ALA A 41 9.90 22.24 -16.87
CA ALA A 41 9.91 22.94 -18.15
C ALA A 41 8.48 23.12 -18.66
N ALA A 42 8.16 24.33 -19.13
CA ALA A 42 6.84 24.64 -19.69
C ALA A 42 6.51 23.60 -20.77
N ALA A 43 5.27 23.12 -20.78
CA ALA A 43 4.80 22.16 -21.76
C ALA A 43 5.14 22.62 -23.18
N ILE A 44 5.53 21.67 -24.03
CA ILE A 44 5.85 21.95 -25.42
C ILE A 44 4.50 22.10 -26.15
N GLY A 45 4.08 23.33 -26.46
CA GLY A 45 2.87 23.63 -27.22
C GLY A 45 2.49 25.12 -27.21
N GLY A 46 2.28 25.70 -28.40
CA GLY A 46 1.75 27.06 -28.57
C GLY A 46 0.25 27.16 -28.26
N ASN A 47 -0.27 28.39 -28.12
CA ASN A 47 -1.68 28.68 -27.83
C ASN A 47 -2.61 27.89 -28.77
N GLY A 48 -3.30 26.87 -28.24
CA GLY A 48 -4.24 26.01 -28.96
C GLY A 48 -3.83 24.53 -29.11
N ALA A 49 -2.56 24.17 -28.91
CA ALA A 49 -2.10 22.77 -28.99
C ALA A 49 -2.12 22.06 -27.62
N GLN A 50 -2.53 20.79 -27.60
CA GLN A 50 -2.50 19.97 -26.38
C GLN A 50 -1.06 19.89 -25.84
N ARG A 51 -0.88 20.32 -24.60
CA ARG A 51 0.42 20.33 -23.90
C ARG A 51 1.06 18.95 -23.94
N LYS A 52 2.32 18.87 -24.41
CA LYS A 52 3.10 17.63 -24.35
C LYS A 52 4.17 17.65 -23.27
N TYR A 53 4.30 16.53 -22.56
CA TYR A 53 5.20 16.32 -21.43
C TYR A 53 6.25 15.25 -21.74
N GLU A 54 7.50 15.50 -21.34
CA GLU A 54 8.56 14.50 -21.29
C GLU A 54 8.61 13.91 -19.87
N LEU A 55 8.63 12.58 -19.77
CA LEU A 55 8.63 11.86 -18.49
C LEU A 55 9.93 11.07 -18.33
N LEU A 56 10.39 10.92 -17.08
CA LEU A 56 11.53 10.09 -16.73
C LEU A 56 11.06 8.95 -15.82
N ILE A 57 11.29 7.70 -16.22
CA ILE A 57 10.97 6.53 -15.41
C ILE A 57 12.24 5.81 -14.95
N ILE A 58 12.21 5.28 -13.72
CA ILE A 58 13.33 4.58 -13.10
C ILE A 58 12.83 3.22 -12.61
N GLY A 59 13.42 2.14 -13.13
CA GLY A 59 12.95 0.79 -12.81
C GLY A 59 13.95 -0.30 -13.10
N THR A 60 13.57 -1.52 -12.72
CA THR A 60 14.23 -2.76 -13.13
C THR A 60 13.12 -3.64 -13.71
N PHE A 61 13.12 -3.82 -15.03
CA PHE A 61 12.13 -4.64 -15.72
C PHE A 61 12.60 -6.08 -15.80
N TYR A 62 11.94 -6.97 -15.05
CA TYR A 62 12.36 -8.38 -14.92
C TYR A 62 11.96 -9.24 -16.12
N THR A 63 10.86 -8.89 -16.80
CA THR A 63 10.37 -9.61 -17.97
C THR A 63 9.95 -8.64 -19.06
N ARG A 64 9.95 -9.14 -20.31
CA ARG A 64 9.51 -8.39 -21.48
C ARG A 64 8.06 -7.92 -21.35
N ASN A 65 7.13 -8.82 -21.07
CA ASN A 65 5.70 -8.50 -20.94
C ASN A 65 5.42 -7.49 -19.81
N TRP A 66 6.19 -7.54 -18.72
CA TRP A 66 6.07 -6.54 -17.66
C TRP A 66 6.51 -5.13 -18.12
N CYS A 67 7.55 -5.04 -18.95
CA CYS A 67 7.92 -3.75 -19.54
C CYS A 67 6.83 -3.23 -20.50
N ILE A 68 6.36 -4.09 -21.42
CA ILE A 68 5.34 -3.72 -22.41
C ILE A 68 4.07 -3.22 -21.72
N SER A 69 3.51 -3.99 -20.79
CA SER A 69 2.23 -3.69 -20.12
C SER A 69 2.24 -2.41 -19.27
N HIS A 70 3.40 -1.87 -18.92
CA HIS A 70 3.51 -0.67 -18.09
C HIS A 70 3.98 0.56 -18.86
N VAL A 71 4.97 0.38 -19.75
CA VAL A 71 5.62 1.50 -20.44
C VAL A 71 4.87 1.87 -21.72
N THR A 72 4.32 0.89 -22.45
CA THR A 72 3.58 1.13 -23.70
C THR A 72 2.41 2.10 -23.53
N PRO A 73 1.48 1.94 -22.56
CA PRO A 73 0.34 2.84 -22.45
C PRO A 73 0.79 4.24 -21.99
N LEU A 74 1.86 4.34 -21.20
CA LEU A 74 2.45 5.63 -20.83
C LEU A 74 3.04 6.35 -22.04
N ALA A 75 3.74 5.63 -22.92
CA ALA A 75 4.34 6.17 -24.14
C ALA A 75 3.32 6.47 -25.25
N ARG A 76 2.13 5.86 -25.19
CA ARG A 76 0.99 6.09 -26.09
C ARG A 76 0.03 7.18 -25.60
N ALA A 77 0.19 7.69 -24.38
CA ALA A 77 -0.64 8.78 -23.86
C ALA A 77 -0.52 10.04 -24.74
N ALA A 78 -1.64 10.68 -25.08
CA ALA A 78 -1.69 11.73 -26.10
C ALA A 78 -0.83 12.95 -25.77
N ASN A 79 -0.78 13.29 -24.48
CA ASN A 79 0.00 14.40 -23.91
C ASN A 79 1.42 14.00 -23.49
N VAL A 80 1.92 12.80 -23.82
CA VAL A 80 3.30 12.40 -23.56
C VAL A 80 4.09 12.45 -24.86
N SER A 81 5.12 13.30 -24.94
CA SER A 81 5.99 13.38 -26.12
C SER A 81 7.09 12.32 -26.11
N ARG A 82 7.62 12.00 -24.93
CA ARG A 82 8.70 11.02 -24.76
C ARG A 82 8.73 10.48 -23.33
N VAL A 83 9.05 9.19 -23.22
CA VAL A 83 9.41 8.53 -21.95
C VAL A 83 10.89 8.18 -21.98
N ILE A 84 11.67 8.74 -21.07
CA ILE A 84 13.07 8.34 -20.86
C ILE A 84 13.09 7.27 -19.76
N ALA A 85 13.61 6.09 -20.05
CA ALA A 85 13.61 4.96 -19.13
C ALA A 85 15.04 4.62 -18.66
N VAL A 86 15.35 4.93 -17.39
CA VAL A 86 16.63 4.59 -16.76
C VAL A 86 16.55 3.17 -16.20
N VAL A 87 17.23 2.23 -16.87
CA VAL A 87 17.11 0.77 -16.63
C VAL A 87 18.47 0.07 -16.63
N ASP A 88 18.54 -1.13 -16.06
CA ASP A 88 19.80 -1.85 -15.81
C ASP A 88 20.34 -2.65 -17.02
N GLY A 89 19.56 -2.80 -18.09
CA GLY A 89 19.94 -3.63 -19.24
C GLY A 89 18.98 -3.53 -20.41
N PRO A 90 19.35 -4.09 -21.57
CA PRO A 90 18.58 -3.97 -22.81
C PRO A 90 17.15 -4.42 -22.60
N THR A 91 16.24 -3.65 -23.18
CA THR A 91 14.79 -3.86 -23.13
C THR A 91 14.26 -3.79 -24.56
N GLN A 92 13.01 -4.22 -24.76
CA GLN A 92 12.41 -4.17 -26.09
C GLN A 92 12.27 -2.73 -26.57
N ALA A 93 12.70 -2.46 -27.80
CA ALA A 93 12.47 -1.17 -28.45
C ALA A 93 10.97 -0.85 -28.48
N MET A 94 10.62 0.37 -28.06
CA MET A 94 9.24 0.85 -28.03
C MET A 94 9.18 2.25 -28.64
N PRO A 95 8.15 2.56 -29.45
CA PRO A 95 7.92 3.92 -29.93
C PRO A 95 7.80 4.90 -28.77
N ASN A 96 8.34 6.11 -28.94
CA ASN A 96 8.34 7.19 -27.93
C ASN A 96 9.05 6.87 -26.60
N VAL A 97 9.82 5.77 -26.53
CA VAL A 97 10.63 5.42 -25.37
C VAL A 97 12.12 5.53 -25.71
N THR A 98 12.86 6.24 -24.89
CA THR A 98 14.33 6.31 -24.96
C THR A 98 14.94 5.63 -23.75
N TYR A 99 15.61 4.51 -23.96
CA TYR A 99 16.28 3.80 -22.89
C TYR A 99 17.64 4.42 -22.58
N ALA A 100 17.88 4.66 -21.29
CA ALA A 100 19.07 5.29 -20.78
C ALA A 100 19.77 4.32 -19.82
N TYR A 101 20.89 3.77 -20.27
CA TYR A 101 21.64 2.75 -19.51
C TYR A 101 22.79 3.41 -18.75
N PRO A 102 22.79 3.36 -17.39
CA PRO A 102 23.94 3.84 -16.64
C PRO A 102 25.21 3.10 -17.06
N PRO A 103 26.38 3.78 -17.14
CA PRO A 103 27.62 3.14 -17.55
C PRO A 103 27.97 1.94 -16.66
N ARG A 104 28.41 0.84 -17.28
CA ARG A 104 28.77 -0.40 -16.56
C ARG A 104 29.86 -0.16 -15.52
N TRP A 105 30.82 0.74 -15.81
CA TRP A 105 31.88 1.11 -14.86
C TRP A 105 31.31 1.77 -13.60
N ALA A 106 30.32 2.66 -13.73
CA ALA A 106 29.70 3.33 -12.59
C ALA A 106 28.96 2.31 -11.72
N ALA A 107 28.22 1.37 -12.33
CA ALA A 107 27.55 0.32 -11.59
C ALA A 107 28.51 -0.62 -10.83
N ARG A 108 29.75 -0.80 -11.29
CA ARG A 108 30.79 -1.57 -10.59
C ARG A 108 31.36 -0.82 -9.38
N ILE A 109 31.56 0.50 -9.48
CA ILE A 109 32.17 1.30 -8.42
C ILE A 109 31.19 1.57 -7.27
N MET A 110 29.98 2.06 -7.58
CA MET A 110 29.02 2.53 -6.57
C MET A 110 27.77 1.65 -6.45
N GLY A 111 27.68 0.56 -7.22
CA GLY A 111 26.51 -0.30 -7.28
C GLY A 111 25.41 0.24 -8.21
N ARG A 112 24.49 -0.66 -8.60
CA ARG A 112 23.43 -0.38 -9.58
C ARG A 112 22.47 0.72 -9.15
N ALA A 113 22.08 0.75 -7.87
CA ALA A 113 21.10 1.71 -7.36
C ALA A 113 21.64 3.15 -7.39
N PHE A 114 22.85 3.39 -6.90
CA PHE A 114 23.49 4.71 -6.94
C PHE A 114 23.84 5.13 -8.36
N SER A 115 24.31 4.20 -9.20
CA SER A 115 24.57 4.48 -10.63
C SER A 115 23.30 5.00 -11.34
N LYS A 116 22.15 4.34 -11.13
CA LYS A 116 20.85 4.83 -11.62
C LYS A 116 20.45 6.17 -11.02
N PHE A 117 20.70 6.40 -9.72
CA PHE A 117 20.41 7.68 -9.07
C PHE A 117 21.14 8.85 -9.73
N PHE A 118 22.46 8.77 -9.85
CA PHE A 118 23.25 9.87 -10.42
C PHE A 118 22.98 10.06 -11.91
N TYR A 119 22.77 8.97 -12.64
CA TYR A 119 22.44 9.05 -14.06
C TYR A 119 21.05 9.67 -14.29
N ALA A 120 20.05 9.27 -13.50
CA ALA A 120 18.73 9.89 -13.51
C ALA A 120 18.79 11.38 -13.12
N LEU A 121 19.59 11.75 -12.13
CA LEU A 121 19.80 13.15 -11.74
C LEU A 121 20.42 13.96 -12.88
N TRP A 122 21.45 13.44 -13.53
CA TRP A 122 22.09 14.10 -14.68
C TRP A 122 21.10 14.31 -15.84
N ILE A 123 20.30 13.30 -16.18
CA ILE A 123 19.24 13.42 -17.19
C ILE A 123 18.21 14.46 -16.77
N ALA A 124 17.71 14.39 -15.53
CA ALA A 124 16.68 15.28 -15.02
C ALA A 124 17.13 16.76 -15.04
N MET A 125 18.41 17.02 -14.71
CA MET A 125 18.98 18.37 -14.74
C MET A 125 19.11 18.93 -16.17
N ARG A 126 19.36 18.07 -17.18
CA ARG A 126 19.51 18.47 -18.58
C ARG A 126 18.19 18.57 -19.34
N ARG A 127 17.30 17.60 -19.14
CA ARG A 127 16.04 17.46 -19.90
C ARG A 127 14.84 18.10 -19.21
N ARG A 128 14.91 18.29 -17.89
CA ARG A 128 13.82 18.85 -17.06
C ARG A 128 12.46 18.18 -17.32
N PRO A 129 12.36 16.84 -17.14
CA PRO A 129 11.11 16.12 -17.31
C PRO A 129 10.03 16.68 -16.39
N ALA A 130 8.77 16.63 -16.83
CA ALA A 130 7.64 17.12 -16.04
C ALA A 130 7.35 16.23 -14.82
N LEU A 131 7.51 14.91 -15.00
CA LEU A 131 7.30 13.89 -13.99
C LEU A 131 8.48 12.91 -13.98
N ILE A 132 8.96 12.58 -12.78
CA ILE A 132 9.93 11.52 -12.54
C ILE A 132 9.25 10.45 -11.71
N MET A 133 9.14 9.24 -12.25
CA MET A 133 8.41 8.14 -11.63
C MET A 133 9.30 6.92 -11.40
N GLY A 134 9.22 6.31 -10.23
CA GLY A 134 9.94 5.09 -9.92
C GLY A 134 9.02 3.89 -9.66
N TYR A 135 9.47 2.71 -10.07
CA TYR A 135 8.79 1.43 -9.82
C TYR A 135 9.33 0.79 -8.54
N HIS A 136 8.43 0.29 -7.69
CA HIS A 136 8.69 -0.10 -6.30
C HIS A 136 9.19 1.05 -5.42
N LEU A 137 8.85 1.02 -4.12
CA LEU A 137 9.33 2.07 -3.20
C LEU A 137 10.87 2.15 -3.19
N LEU A 138 11.53 0.99 -3.09
CA LEU A 138 12.97 0.87 -3.04
C LEU A 138 13.53 0.00 -4.19
N PRO A 139 14.56 0.46 -4.92
CA PRO A 139 15.19 1.79 -4.87
C PRO A 139 14.54 2.83 -5.81
N GLY A 140 13.63 2.40 -6.69
CA GLY A 140 13.14 3.20 -7.82
C GLY A 140 12.41 4.47 -7.41
N ALA A 141 11.30 4.35 -6.69
CA ALA A 141 10.49 5.51 -6.31
C ALA A 141 11.23 6.45 -5.35
N LEU A 142 12.04 5.91 -4.45
CA LEU A 142 12.88 6.74 -3.57
C LEU A 142 13.86 7.62 -4.36
N THR A 143 14.49 7.05 -5.40
CA THR A 143 15.32 7.80 -6.34
C THR A 143 14.50 8.87 -7.05
N ALA A 144 13.34 8.50 -7.58
CA ALA A 144 12.44 9.43 -8.26
C ALA A 144 12.04 10.61 -7.35
N LEU A 145 11.71 10.35 -6.08
CA LEU A 145 11.34 11.37 -5.10
C LEU A 145 12.44 12.41 -4.88
N LEU A 146 13.68 11.94 -4.66
CA LEU A 146 14.82 12.81 -4.41
C LEU A 146 15.25 13.57 -5.67
N VAL A 147 15.30 12.90 -6.82
CA VAL A 147 15.68 13.52 -8.09
C VAL A 147 14.61 14.53 -8.56
N ALA A 148 13.33 14.22 -8.40
CA ALA A 148 12.23 15.16 -8.66
C ALA A 148 12.37 16.41 -7.79
N ARG A 149 12.63 16.22 -6.48
CA ARG A 149 12.84 17.34 -5.57
C ARG A 149 14.05 18.20 -5.93
N ALA A 150 15.14 17.60 -6.39
CA ALA A 150 16.35 18.33 -6.80
C ALA A 150 16.20 19.07 -8.14
N SER A 151 15.46 18.49 -9.09
CA SER A 151 15.25 19.03 -10.44
C SER A 151 14.03 19.95 -10.56
N GLY A 152 13.11 19.91 -9.59
CA GLY A 152 11.85 20.65 -9.61
C GLY A 152 10.72 19.94 -10.35
N ALA A 153 10.93 18.72 -10.84
CA ALA A 153 9.89 17.90 -11.46
C ALA A 153 8.85 17.39 -10.43
N ARG A 154 7.70 16.91 -10.92
CA ARG A 154 6.75 16.15 -10.11
C ARG A 154 7.31 14.76 -9.79
N SER A 155 6.99 14.25 -8.61
CA SER A 155 7.43 12.93 -8.13
C SER A 155 6.33 11.88 -8.25
N GLY A 156 6.65 10.74 -8.85
CA GLY A 156 5.75 9.60 -9.05
C GLY A 156 6.24 8.32 -8.37
N TYR A 157 5.32 7.58 -7.75
CA TYR A 157 5.54 6.24 -7.22
C TYR A 157 4.57 5.26 -7.86
N GLN A 158 5.07 4.35 -8.69
CA GLN A 158 4.32 3.21 -9.19
C GLN A 158 4.41 2.06 -8.18
N VAL A 159 3.30 1.78 -7.50
CA VAL A 159 3.15 0.67 -6.56
C VAL A 159 2.86 -0.59 -7.37
N THR A 160 3.81 -1.52 -7.39
CA THR A 160 3.75 -2.70 -8.29
C THR A 160 3.42 -3.97 -7.54
N ALA A 161 3.92 -4.16 -6.31
CA ALA A 161 3.56 -5.29 -5.47
C ALA A 161 2.36 -5.01 -4.53
N GLY A 162 1.69 -3.86 -4.69
CA GLY A 162 0.56 -3.45 -3.87
C GLY A 162 0.96 -2.89 -2.50
N PRO A 163 -0.01 -2.71 -1.58
CA PRO A 163 0.20 -2.16 -0.24
C PRO A 163 1.26 -2.87 0.60
N ILE A 164 1.54 -4.14 0.29
CA ILE A 164 2.54 -4.97 0.97
C ILE A 164 3.96 -4.43 0.88
N GLU A 165 4.25 -3.51 -0.07
CA GLU A 165 5.53 -2.78 -0.10
C GLU A 165 5.72 -1.85 1.11
N LEU A 166 4.61 -1.41 1.71
CA LEU A 166 4.58 -0.50 2.85
C LEU A 166 4.23 -1.25 4.14
N ILE A 167 3.20 -2.11 4.11
CA ILE A 167 2.72 -2.87 5.26
C ILE A 167 3.85 -3.74 5.84
N GLY A 168 4.03 -3.71 7.15
CA GLY A 168 5.10 -4.42 7.84
C GLY A 168 6.51 -3.96 7.45
N GLY A 169 6.64 -2.82 6.76
CA GLY A 169 7.90 -2.33 6.22
C GLY A 169 8.38 -3.12 5.01
N GLY A 170 7.48 -3.81 4.30
CA GLY A 170 7.82 -4.63 3.14
C GLY A 170 8.26 -6.06 3.48
N ALA A 171 8.08 -6.52 4.72
CA ALA A 171 8.59 -7.84 5.13
C ALA A 171 8.02 -9.01 4.32
N ALA A 172 6.82 -8.83 3.77
CA ALA A 172 6.11 -9.84 2.98
C ALA A 172 6.19 -9.58 1.46
N THR A 173 6.92 -8.56 0.99
CA THR A 173 7.16 -8.36 -0.45
C THR A 173 8.31 -9.24 -0.97
N GLU A 174 8.25 -9.59 -2.25
CA GLU A 174 9.32 -10.31 -2.96
C GLU A 174 10.49 -9.39 -3.38
N ASN A 175 10.40 -8.08 -3.12
CA ASN A 175 11.48 -7.14 -3.44
C ASN A 175 12.81 -7.59 -2.83
N PHE A 176 13.87 -7.58 -3.63
CA PHE A 176 15.17 -8.14 -3.26
C PHE A 176 15.74 -7.60 -1.95
N PHE A 177 15.51 -6.31 -1.63
CA PHE A 177 15.98 -5.71 -0.39
C PHE A 177 15.05 -6.00 0.78
N LEU A 178 13.73 -5.93 0.55
CA LEU A 178 12.72 -6.00 1.61
C LEU A 178 12.41 -7.44 2.03
N LYS A 179 12.58 -8.44 1.16
CA LYS A 179 12.41 -9.87 1.49
C LYS A 179 13.29 -10.33 2.65
N ASN A 180 14.42 -9.67 2.86
CA ASN A 180 15.37 -10.00 3.93
C ASN A 180 14.94 -9.47 5.31
N LEU A 181 13.93 -8.60 5.35
CA LEU A 181 13.35 -8.10 6.60
C LEU A 181 12.68 -9.23 7.40
N ARG A 182 12.07 -10.21 6.70
CA ARG A 182 11.45 -11.47 7.17
C ARG A 182 10.30 -11.36 8.18
N THR A 183 10.26 -10.29 8.94
CA THR A 183 9.30 -10.04 10.02
C THR A 183 8.91 -8.58 9.99
N ASN A 184 7.63 -8.30 10.23
CA ASN A 184 7.09 -6.96 10.16
C ASN A 184 7.86 -5.99 11.07
N SER A 185 8.13 -4.79 10.55
CA SER A 185 8.75 -3.71 11.32
C SER A 185 7.90 -2.44 11.22
N ARG A 186 7.21 -2.11 12.31
CA ARG A 186 6.35 -0.92 12.40
C ARG A 186 7.13 0.38 12.15
N VAL A 187 8.40 0.46 12.57
CA VAL A 187 9.23 1.66 12.32
C VAL A 187 9.56 1.81 10.85
N ILE A 188 9.94 0.71 10.18
CA ILE A 188 10.23 0.75 8.74
C ILE A 188 8.95 1.08 7.95
N GLU A 189 7.81 0.50 8.33
CA GLU A 189 6.50 0.84 7.78
C GLU A 189 6.17 2.33 7.94
N MET A 190 6.34 2.90 9.13
CA MET A 190 6.08 4.32 9.38
C MET A 190 6.97 5.23 8.54
N LEU A 191 8.26 4.89 8.41
CA LEU A 191 9.22 5.62 7.58
C LEU A 191 8.88 5.52 6.09
N ALA A 192 8.55 4.31 5.61
CA ALA A 192 8.09 4.07 4.25
C ALA A 192 6.82 4.86 3.93
N CYS A 193 5.83 4.84 4.83
CA CYS A 193 4.61 5.64 4.71
C CYS A 193 4.93 7.15 4.72
N SER A 194 5.87 7.61 5.56
CA SER A 194 6.30 9.02 5.58
C SER A 194 6.88 9.44 4.23
N LEU A 195 7.72 8.61 3.61
CA LEU A 195 8.21 8.85 2.26
C LEU A 195 7.07 8.84 1.24
N ALA A 196 6.16 7.86 1.31
CA ALA A 196 5.00 7.75 0.42
C ALA A 196 4.11 9.01 0.44
N ARG A 197 3.92 9.66 1.61
CA ARG A 197 3.17 10.92 1.73
C ARG A 197 3.72 12.09 0.92
N ARG A 198 5.00 12.03 0.51
CA ARG A 198 5.70 13.14 -0.16
C ARG A 198 5.63 13.09 -1.68
N PHE A 199 5.12 11.99 -2.25
CA PHE A 199 4.95 11.88 -3.69
C PHE A 199 3.80 12.76 -4.18
N ASP A 200 3.99 13.41 -5.33
CA ASP A 200 2.94 14.15 -6.01
C ASP A 200 1.90 13.18 -6.61
N LEU A 201 2.36 12.03 -7.09
CA LEU A 201 1.55 10.98 -7.69
C LEU A 201 1.92 9.61 -7.11
N ILE A 202 0.92 8.86 -6.66
CA ILE A 202 1.02 7.42 -6.42
C ILE A 202 0.09 6.71 -7.40
N VAL A 203 0.62 5.74 -8.12
CA VAL A 203 -0.14 4.91 -9.05
C VAL A 203 -0.25 3.51 -8.47
N VAL A 204 -1.49 3.05 -8.32
CA VAL A 204 -1.83 1.70 -7.84
C VAL A 204 -2.51 0.88 -8.94
N ARG A 205 -2.73 -0.41 -8.68
CA ARG A 205 -3.21 -1.37 -9.69
C ARG A 205 -4.73 -1.57 -9.67
N GLY A 206 -5.34 -1.51 -8.49
CA GLY A 206 -6.77 -1.65 -8.31
C GLY A 206 -7.32 -0.93 -7.08
N ARG A 207 -8.60 -1.15 -6.79
CA ARG A 207 -9.38 -0.44 -5.79
C ARG A 207 -8.89 -0.67 -4.36
N SER A 208 -8.54 -1.90 -3.99
CA SER A 208 -8.08 -2.19 -2.63
C SER A 208 -6.80 -1.41 -2.29
N ALA A 209 -5.87 -1.37 -3.25
CA ALA A 209 -4.65 -0.59 -3.10
C ALA A 209 -4.91 0.93 -3.06
N LEU A 210 -5.89 1.42 -3.84
CA LEU A 210 -6.28 2.84 -3.85
C LEU A 210 -6.83 3.26 -2.48
N GLU A 211 -7.75 2.48 -1.93
CA GLU A 211 -8.36 2.71 -0.63
C GLU A 211 -7.31 2.73 0.47
N PHE A 212 -6.43 1.72 0.50
CA PHE A 212 -5.32 1.67 1.45
C PHE A 212 -4.47 2.96 1.45
N MET A 213 -4.12 3.46 0.26
CA MET A 213 -3.31 4.68 0.14
C MET A 213 -4.07 5.91 0.62
N ARG A 214 -5.36 6.03 0.25
CA ARG A 214 -6.23 7.15 0.64
C ARG A 214 -6.49 7.18 2.14
N GLU A 215 -6.82 6.04 2.74
CA GLU A 215 -7.08 5.91 4.18
C GLU A 215 -5.88 6.32 5.03
N ARG A 216 -4.66 6.05 4.54
CA ARG A 216 -3.41 6.42 5.22
C ARG A 216 -2.89 7.82 4.85
N GLY A 217 -3.61 8.53 3.98
CA GLY A 217 -3.27 9.86 3.47
C GLY A 217 -1.93 9.86 2.74
N LEU A 218 -1.66 8.85 1.93
CA LEU A 218 -0.41 8.67 1.18
C LEU A 218 -0.53 9.29 -0.21
N GLY A 219 0.55 9.95 -0.67
CA GLY A 219 0.56 10.71 -1.92
C GLY A 219 -0.33 11.95 -1.90
N ARG A 220 -0.03 12.92 -2.76
CA ARG A 220 -0.93 14.07 -2.99
C ARG A 220 -2.09 13.69 -3.92
N HIS A 221 -1.78 12.93 -4.95
CA HIS A 221 -2.74 12.34 -5.86
C HIS A 221 -2.53 10.83 -5.92
N VAL A 222 -3.62 10.05 -5.83
CA VAL A 222 -3.58 8.60 -5.96
C VAL A 222 -4.61 8.15 -6.99
N CYS A 223 -4.17 7.40 -8.00
CA CYS A 223 -5.02 6.90 -9.07
C CYS A 223 -4.74 5.43 -9.40
N ILE A 224 -5.72 4.79 -10.03
CA ILE A 224 -5.63 3.41 -10.52
C ILE A 224 -5.19 3.43 -11.98
N VAL A 225 -4.00 2.89 -12.23
CA VAL A 225 -3.53 2.59 -13.59
C VAL A 225 -3.01 1.15 -13.63
N PRO A 226 -3.85 0.19 -14.06
CA PRO A 226 -3.47 -1.21 -14.16
C PRO A 226 -2.49 -1.45 -15.31
N GLY A 227 -2.03 -2.70 -15.44
CA GLY A 227 -1.17 -3.08 -16.57
C GLY A 227 -2.00 -3.13 -17.83
N SER A 228 -1.51 -2.60 -18.94
CA SER A 228 -2.19 -2.72 -20.21
C SER A 228 -1.98 -4.09 -20.84
N ILE A 229 -2.99 -4.54 -21.56
CA ILE A 229 -2.91 -5.66 -22.49
C ILE A 229 -3.03 -5.14 -23.92
N ASP A 230 -2.33 -5.79 -24.84
CA ASP A 230 -2.51 -5.57 -26.28
C ASP A 230 -3.60 -6.52 -26.76
N ASP A 231 -4.82 -6.01 -26.86
CA ASP A 231 -6.00 -6.78 -27.27
C ASP A 231 -5.86 -7.37 -28.68
N LYS A 232 -5.05 -6.75 -29.53
CA LYS A 232 -4.73 -7.27 -30.88
C LYS A 232 -3.74 -8.43 -30.86
N ARG A 233 -3.07 -8.69 -29.73
CA ARG A 233 -2.12 -9.80 -29.58
C ARG A 233 -2.83 -11.10 -29.19
N PHE A 234 -3.94 -11.02 -28.45
CA PHE A 234 -4.68 -12.16 -27.91
C PHE A 234 -6.00 -12.38 -28.70
N VAL A 235 -5.89 -12.49 -30.02
CA VAL A 235 -7.05 -12.61 -30.91
C VAL A 235 -7.69 -13.98 -30.75
N ARG A 236 -9.03 -13.99 -30.69
CA ARG A 236 -9.83 -15.21 -30.85
C ARG A 236 -9.81 -15.59 -32.33
N ASP A 237 -8.89 -16.48 -32.69
CA ASP A 237 -8.64 -16.91 -34.07
C ASP A 237 -9.59 -18.03 -34.54
N GLY A 238 -10.67 -18.29 -33.80
CA GLY A 238 -11.65 -19.33 -34.12
C GLY A 238 -11.15 -20.76 -33.91
N ARG A 239 -9.94 -20.95 -33.36
CA ARG A 239 -9.42 -22.29 -33.04
C ARG A 239 -10.31 -23.01 -32.03
N ALA A 240 -10.38 -24.33 -32.20
CA ALA A 240 -11.05 -25.20 -31.23
C ALA A 240 -10.43 -25.04 -29.84
N ARG A 241 -11.26 -24.80 -28.83
CA ARG A 241 -10.84 -24.68 -27.44
C ARG A 241 -10.76 -26.06 -26.79
N ASP A 242 -9.61 -26.71 -26.94
CA ASP A 242 -9.34 -28.08 -26.50
C ASP A 242 -8.54 -28.17 -25.18
N ILE A 243 -8.34 -27.05 -24.48
CA ILE A 243 -7.75 -26.99 -23.15
C ILE A 243 -8.83 -26.55 -22.16
N ASP A 244 -9.23 -27.40 -21.22
CA ASP A 244 -10.29 -27.06 -20.26
C ASP A 244 -9.80 -26.03 -19.24
N VAL A 245 -8.56 -26.17 -18.76
CA VAL A 245 -7.97 -25.31 -17.73
C VAL A 245 -6.57 -24.88 -18.12
N VAL A 246 -6.31 -23.58 -18.14
CA VAL A 246 -4.95 -23.05 -18.28
C VAL A 246 -4.55 -22.25 -17.05
N SER A 247 -3.28 -22.32 -16.66
CA SER A 247 -2.71 -21.44 -15.65
C SER A 247 -1.38 -20.87 -16.15
N VAL A 248 -1.15 -19.58 -15.93
CA VAL A 248 0.09 -18.90 -16.31
C VAL A 248 0.63 -18.18 -15.08
N CYS A 249 1.63 -18.77 -14.43
CA CYS A 249 2.22 -18.19 -13.22
C CYS A 249 3.62 -18.73 -12.92
N ARG A 250 4.40 -18.01 -12.11
CA ARG A 250 5.64 -18.55 -11.54
C ARG A 250 5.30 -19.66 -10.55
N LEU A 251 6.05 -20.75 -10.57
CA LEU A 251 5.87 -21.90 -9.67
C LEU A 251 6.54 -21.65 -8.32
N VAL A 252 6.00 -20.68 -7.57
CA VAL A 252 6.52 -20.20 -6.28
C VAL A 252 5.43 -20.22 -5.19
N PRO A 253 5.80 -20.28 -3.89
CA PRO A 253 4.84 -20.49 -2.80
C PRO A 253 3.71 -19.46 -2.69
N ILE A 254 3.93 -18.22 -3.13
CA ILE A 254 2.87 -17.18 -3.09
C ILE A 254 1.76 -17.46 -4.11
N LYS A 255 2.08 -18.13 -5.22
CA LYS A 255 1.14 -18.50 -6.29
C LYS A 255 0.38 -19.80 -5.99
N GLN A 256 0.84 -20.57 -5.00
CA GLN A 256 0.24 -21.85 -4.57
C GLN A 256 -0.06 -22.80 -5.75
N PRO A 257 0.94 -23.12 -6.62
CA PRO A 257 0.70 -23.98 -7.77
C PRO A 257 0.30 -25.42 -7.38
N ASP A 258 0.56 -25.84 -6.14
CA ASP A 258 0.08 -27.09 -5.57
C ASP A 258 -1.45 -27.11 -5.44
N HIS A 259 -2.08 -25.96 -5.21
CA HIS A 259 -3.54 -25.85 -5.22
C HIS A 259 -4.11 -26.06 -6.63
N ILE A 260 -3.43 -25.60 -7.70
CA ILE A 260 -3.84 -25.87 -9.08
C ILE A 260 -3.93 -27.38 -9.33
N VAL A 261 -2.89 -28.12 -8.94
CA VAL A 261 -2.85 -29.59 -9.08
C VAL A 261 -4.00 -30.25 -8.33
N ARG A 262 -4.27 -29.82 -7.08
CA ARG A 262 -5.38 -30.35 -6.26
C ARG A 262 -6.75 -30.05 -6.86
N VAL A 263 -6.95 -28.86 -7.44
CA VAL A 263 -8.19 -28.49 -8.15
C VAL A 263 -8.40 -29.39 -9.37
N ILE A 264 -7.35 -29.61 -10.18
CA ILE A 264 -7.43 -30.49 -11.35
C ILE A 264 -7.75 -31.93 -10.93
N ALA A 265 -7.14 -32.42 -9.84
CA ALA A 265 -7.47 -33.74 -9.30
C ALA A 265 -8.94 -33.85 -8.83
N ARG A 266 -9.53 -32.78 -8.30
CA ARG A 266 -10.97 -32.75 -7.98
C ARG A 266 -11.83 -32.74 -9.24
N LEU A 267 -11.46 -31.96 -10.24
CA LEU A 267 -12.17 -31.89 -11.53
C LEU A 267 -12.17 -33.26 -12.23
N ALA A 268 -11.03 -33.94 -12.28
CA ALA A 268 -10.84 -35.22 -12.94
C ALA A 268 -11.77 -36.32 -12.42
N ARG A 269 -12.23 -36.24 -11.16
CA ARG A 269 -13.22 -37.18 -10.61
C ARG A 269 -14.57 -37.13 -11.33
N SER A 270 -14.95 -35.95 -11.80
CA SER A 270 -16.21 -35.72 -12.53
C SER A 270 -16.02 -35.64 -14.05
N ARG A 271 -14.79 -35.36 -14.51
CA ARG A 271 -14.41 -35.27 -15.93
C ARG A 271 -13.04 -35.93 -16.15
N PRO A 272 -12.98 -37.27 -16.26
CA PRO A 272 -11.71 -38.00 -16.35
C PRO A 272 -10.85 -37.63 -17.56
N ASP A 273 -11.46 -37.06 -18.59
CA ASP A 273 -10.87 -36.60 -19.84
C ASP A 273 -10.42 -35.13 -19.81
N CYS A 274 -10.59 -34.42 -18.69
CA CYS A 274 -10.26 -33.00 -18.62
C CYS A 274 -8.77 -32.76 -18.89
N ARG A 275 -8.48 -31.70 -19.66
CA ARG A 275 -7.11 -31.33 -20.03
C ARG A 275 -6.72 -29.98 -19.43
N ALA A 276 -5.64 -29.99 -18.66
CA ALA A 276 -5.07 -28.81 -18.02
C ALA A 276 -3.63 -28.55 -18.47
N VAL A 277 -3.29 -27.27 -18.63
CA VAL A 277 -1.94 -26.84 -19.00
C VAL A 277 -1.45 -25.75 -18.04
N VAL A 278 -0.29 -25.95 -17.45
CA VAL A 278 0.35 -24.96 -16.56
C VAL A 278 1.62 -24.43 -17.22
N LEU A 279 1.64 -23.12 -17.45
CA LEU A 279 2.75 -22.38 -18.03
C LEU A 279 3.50 -21.62 -16.94
N GLY A 280 4.82 -21.70 -16.99
CA GLY A 280 5.75 -21.00 -16.10
C GLY A 280 6.73 -21.92 -15.39
N GLU A 281 7.72 -21.31 -14.75
CA GLU A 281 8.80 -22.00 -14.06
C GLU A 281 8.92 -21.55 -12.61
N GLY A 282 9.61 -22.36 -11.82
CA GLY A 282 9.94 -22.01 -10.45
C GLY A 282 10.41 -23.22 -9.63
N PRO A 283 10.90 -22.96 -8.42
CA PRO A 283 11.51 -23.98 -7.56
C PRO A 283 10.54 -25.09 -7.14
N MET A 284 9.23 -24.90 -7.29
CA MET A 284 8.23 -25.91 -6.93
C MET A 284 8.02 -26.98 -8.00
N ARG A 285 8.63 -26.89 -9.19
CA ARG A 285 8.37 -27.79 -10.32
C ARG A 285 8.47 -29.28 -9.95
N GLU A 286 9.56 -29.69 -9.30
CA GLU A 286 9.76 -31.10 -8.91
C GLU A 286 8.73 -31.57 -7.88
N SER A 287 8.43 -30.75 -6.87
CA SER A 287 7.39 -31.06 -5.88
C SER A 287 5.99 -31.16 -6.49
N LEU A 288 5.71 -30.41 -7.56
CA LEU A 288 4.44 -30.50 -8.27
C LEU A 288 4.34 -31.79 -9.08
N TRP A 289 5.43 -32.21 -9.75
CA TRP A 289 5.47 -33.50 -10.44
C TRP A 289 5.26 -34.68 -9.49
N ALA A 290 5.86 -34.63 -8.29
CA ALA A 290 5.62 -35.64 -7.26
C ALA A 290 4.13 -35.69 -6.85
N LEU A 291 3.52 -34.53 -6.62
CA LEU A 291 2.09 -34.43 -6.26
C LEU A 291 1.16 -34.91 -7.39
N ILE A 292 1.50 -34.63 -8.65
CA ILE A 292 0.73 -35.09 -9.83
C ILE A 292 0.70 -36.62 -9.88
N ARG A 293 1.85 -37.27 -9.64
CA ARG A 293 1.97 -38.74 -9.58
C ARG A 293 1.25 -39.34 -8.37
N GLU A 294 1.40 -38.73 -7.20
CA GLU A 294 0.70 -39.14 -5.99
C GLU A 294 -0.83 -39.15 -6.19
N LEU A 295 -1.35 -38.18 -6.94
CA LEU A 295 -2.77 -38.04 -7.22
C LEU A 295 -3.25 -38.82 -8.46
N GLY A 296 -2.35 -39.45 -9.22
CA GLY A 296 -2.67 -40.25 -10.41
C GLY A 296 -3.31 -39.48 -11.56
N ILE A 297 -2.95 -38.19 -11.74
CA ILE A 297 -3.55 -37.30 -12.75
C ILE A 297 -2.57 -36.90 -13.85
N GLU A 298 -1.52 -37.67 -14.10
CA GLU A 298 -0.49 -37.41 -15.10
C GLU A 298 -1.06 -37.18 -16.51
N ARG A 299 -2.19 -37.81 -16.82
CA ARG A 299 -2.87 -37.67 -18.12
C ARG A 299 -3.67 -36.36 -18.24
N ASN A 300 -4.04 -35.75 -17.12
CA ASN A 300 -4.91 -34.57 -17.09
C ASN A 300 -4.14 -33.25 -17.06
N ILE A 301 -2.85 -33.24 -16.69
CA ILE A 301 -2.10 -31.99 -16.47
C ILE A 301 -0.72 -32.01 -17.13
N GLU A 302 -0.42 -30.95 -17.88
CA GLU A 302 0.88 -30.74 -18.51
C GLU A 302 1.62 -29.53 -17.89
N LEU A 303 2.84 -29.73 -17.40
CA LEU A 303 3.72 -28.66 -16.89
C LEU A 303 4.75 -28.24 -17.95
N ARG A 304 4.43 -27.22 -18.75
CA ARG A 304 5.21 -26.81 -19.94
C ARG A 304 6.45 -25.95 -19.67
N GLY A 305 6.63 -25.44 -18.46
CA GLY A 305 7.75 -24.51 -18.18
C GLY A 305 7.54 -23.15 -18.86
N HIS A 306 8.64 -22.46 -19.17
CA HIS A 306 8.58 -21.16 -19.85
C HIS A 306 8.15 -21.33 -21.32
N VAL A 307 7.19 -20.51 -21.77
CA VAL A 307 6.68 -20.52 -23.15
C VAL A 307 6.71 -19.09 -23.69
N ASP A 308 7.27 -18.89 -24.87
CA ASP A 308 7.34 -17.58 -25.52
C ASP A 308 5.99 -17.16 -26.14
N ASN A 309 5.29 -18.11 -26.75
CA ASN A 309 3.98 -17.89 -27.41
C ASN A 309 2.84 -18.34 -26.49
N VAL A 310 2.61 -17.56 -25.44
CA VAL A 310 1.52 -17.79 -24.47
C VAL A 310 0.15 -17.60 -25.15
N GLU A 311 0.08 -16.72 -26.15
CA GLU A 311 -1.14 -16.37 -26.89
C GLU A 311 -1.78 -17.61 -27.53
N ALA A 312 -0.96 -18.43 -28.21
CA ALA A 312 -1.44 -19.63 -28.88
C ALA A 312 -2.01 -20.69 -27.92
N VAL A 313 -1.54 -20.72 -26.67
CA VAL A 313 -2.07 -21.62 -25.64
C VAL A 313 -3.36 -21.04 -25.07
N LEU A 314 -3.38 -19.74 -24.75
CA LEU A 314 -4.56 -19.08 -24.18
C LEU A 314 -5.76 -19.10 -25.15
N ALA A 315 -5.54 -18.96 -26.46
CA ALA A 315 -6.61 -19.01 -27.47
C ALA A 315 -7.37 -20.36 -27.50
N ARG A 316 -6.73 -21.43 -27.03
CA ARG A 316 -7.31 -22.79 -26.95
C ARG A 316 -7.96 -23.08 -25.58
N ALA A 317 -7.81 -22.19 -24.61
CA ALA A 317 -8.26 -22.42 -23.25
C ALA A 317 -9.72 -22.03 -23.03
N LYS A 318 -10.47 -22.87 -22.32
CA LYS A 318 -11.85 -22.58 -21.88
C LYS A 318 -11.86 -21.78 -20.57
N THR A 319 -11.05 -22.18 -19.59
CA THR A 319 -10.96 -21.51 -18.29
C THR A 319 -9.53 -21.15 -17.92
N PHE A 320 -9.37 -20.08 -17.14
CA PHE A 320 -8.10 -19.66 -16.55
C PHE A 320 -8.12 -19.85 -15.04
N LEU A 321 -7.16 -20.59 -14.49
CA LEU A 321 -7.07 -20.91 -13.06
C LEU A 321 -5.87 -20.24 -12.38
N LEU A 322 -6.15 -19.48 -11.31
CA LEU A 322 -5.13 -18.86 -10.46
C LEU A 322 -5.48 -18.98 -8.99
N THR A 323 -4.67 -19.69 -8.22
CA THR A 323 -4.92 -20.03 -6.80
C THR A 323 -4.04 -19.23 -5.83
N SER A 324 -3.64 -18.02 -6.21
CA SER A 324 -2.66 -17.23 -5.46
C SER A 324 -3.14 -16.89 -4.04
N ARG A 325 -2.22 -16.88 -3.08
CA ARG A 325 -2.50 -16.39 -1.71
C ARG A 325 -2.60 -14.87 -1.63
N SER A 326 -1.93 -14.17 -2.54
CA SER A 326 -1.98 -12.72 -2.68
C SER A 326 -1.78 -12.35 -4.14
N GLU A 327 -2.53 -11.37 -4.61
CA GLU A 327 -2.31 -10.77 -5.92
C GLU A 327 -2.54 -9.24 -5.90
N GLY A 328 -2.01 -8.55 -6.90
CA GLY A 328 -2.56 -7.26 -7.33
C GLY A 328 -3.65 -7.51 -8.38
N LEU A 329 -3.56 -6.82 -9.51
CA LEU A 329 -4.31 -7.18 -10.72
C LEU A 329 -3.43 -8.04 -11.64
N SER A 330 -3.83 -9.29 -11.86
CA SER A 330 -3.07 -10.26 -12.68
C SER A 330 -3.16 -9.92 -14.16
N ILE A 331 -2.01 -9.60 -14.78
CA ILE A 331 -1.92 -9.39 -16.24
C ILE A 331 -2.22 -10.69 -16.98
N ALA A 332 -1.70 -11.82 -16.52
CA ALA A 332 -1.95 -13.12 -17.14
C ALA A 332 -3.44 -13.50 -17.15
N MET A 333 -4.19 -13.11 -16.11
CA MET A 333 -5.63 -13.28 -16.07
C MET A 333 -6.32 -12.39 -17.12
N ALA A 334 -5.93 -11.11 -17.20
CA ALA A 334 -6.49 -10.19 -18.20
C ALA A 334 -6.17 -10.63 -19.64
N GLU A 335 -4.96 -11.12 -19.89
CA GLU A 335 -4.54 -11.72 -21.18
C GLU A 335 -5.40 -12.95 -21.52
N ALA A 336 -5.64 -13.83 -20.55
CA ALA A 336 -6.49 -15.00 -20.71
C ALA A 336 -7.96 -14.63 -20.98
N MET A 337 -8.49 -13.63 -20.28
CA MET A 337 -9.85 -13.10 -20.49
C MET A 337 -10.02 -12.54 -21.90
N VAL A 338 -9.04 -11.79 -22.42
CA VAL A 338 -9.06 -11.32 -23.81
C VAL A 338 -9.00 -12.48 -24.81
N ALA A 339 -8.17 -13.49 -24.55
CA ALA A 339 -8.17 -14.71 -25.36
C ALA A 339 -9.50 -15.51 -25.26
N GLY A 340 -10.38 -15.14 -24.31
CA GLY A 340 -11.70 -15.72 -24.11
C GLY A 340 -11.74 -16.82 -23.05
N ALA A 341 -10.66 -17.08 -22.32
CA ALA A 341 -10.67 -18.00 -21.21
C ALA A 341 -11.37 -17.37 -19.99
N VAL A 342 -12.32 -18.11 -19.42
CA VAL A 342 -13.11 -17.61 -18.29
C VAL A 342 -12.33 -17.79 -16.98
N PRO A 343 -12.07 -16.73 -16.20
CA PRO A 343 -11.28 -16.81 -14.98
C PRO A 343 -12.05 -17.47 -13.83
N VAL A 344 -11.43 -18.49 -13.23
CA VAL A 344 -11.80 -19.06 -11.93
C VAL A 344 -10.59 -18.90 -11.02
N VAL A 345 -10.62 -17.88 -10.16
CA VAL A 345 -9.42 -17.40 -9.45
C VAL A 345 -9.68 -17.20 -7.97
N ALA A 346 -8.61 -17.08 -7.19
CA ALA A 346 -8.70 -16.80 -5.76
C ALA A 346 -9.34 -15.45 -5.47
N ASP A 347 -10.16 -15.41 -4.43
CA ASP A 347 -10.71 -14.17 -3.87
C ASP A 347 -9.65 -13.43 -3.04
N VAL A 348 -8.71 -12.78 -3.74
CA VAL A 348 -7.59 -12.05 -3.14
C VAL A 348 -7.25 -10.80 -3.95
N GLY A 349 -6.75 -9.77 -3.26
CA GLY A 349 -6.14 -8.62 -3.91
C GLY A 349 -7.11 -7.79 -4.74
N ASP A 350 -6.69 -7.40 -5.94
CA ASP A 350 -7.48 -6.60 -6.88
C ASP A 350 -8.14 -7.47 -7.97
N LEU A 351 -8.18 -8.80 -7.85
CA LEU A 351 -8.74 -9.69 -8.89
C LEU A 351 -10.24 -9.42 -9.14
N GLY A 352 -10.98 -9.02 -8.10
CA GLY A 352 -12.38 -8.61 -8.18
C GLY A 352 -12.64 -7.29 -8.93
N ASP A 353 -11.60 -6.58 -9.37
CA ASP A 353 -11.77 -5.43 -10.28
C ASP A 353 -12.08 -5.86 -11.73
N LEU A 354 -11.77 -7.11 -12.08
CA LEU A 354 -12.07 -7.73 -13.39
C LEU A 354 -13.11 -8.86 -13.29
N VAL A 355 -13.10 -9.59 -12.17
CA VAL A 355 -13.93 -10.79 -12.00
C VAL A 355 -15.19 -10.47 -11.21
N SER A 356 -16.34 -10.68 -11.83
CA SER A 356 -17.68 -10.59 -11.24
C SER A 356 -18.32 -11.97 -11.28
N ASN A 357 -18.59 -12.56 -10.11
CA ASN A 357 -19.15 -13.90 -9.95
C ASN A 357 -20.41 -14.11 -10.82
N GLY A 358 -20.39 -15.14 -11.67
CA GLY A 358 -21.53 -15.50 -12.53
C GLY A 358 -21.76 -14.55 -13.72
N ARG A 359 -20.82 -13.63 -13.99
CA ARG A 359 -20.84 -12.77 -15.18
C ARG A 359 -19.56 -12.88 -15.98
N THR A 360 -18.43 -12.51 -15.39
CA THR A 360 -17.12 -12.50 -16.07
C THR A 360 -16.19 -13.61 -15.59
N GLY A 361 -16.63 -14.43 -14.63
CA GLY A 361 -15.85 -15.51 -14.03
C GLY A 361 -16.25 -15.76 -12.57
N TRP A 362 -15.34 -16.33 -11.78
CA TRP A 362 -15.54 -16.60 -10.36
C TRP A 362 -14.31 -16.29 -9.50
N LEU A 363 -14.57 -15.63 -8.39
CA LEU A 363 -13.72 -15.50 -7.21
C LEU A 363 -14.08 -16.63 -6.24
N VAL A 364 -13.09 -17.44 -5.88
CA VAL A 364 -13.25 -18.60 -5.00
C VAL A 364 -12.35 -18.46 -3.79
N ARG A 365 -12.86 -18.79 -2.61
CA ARG A 365 -12.09 -18.76 -1.37
C ARG A 365 -10.86 -19.66 -1.49
N GLY A 366 -9.69 -19.14 -1.12
CA GLY A 366 -8.44 -19.91 -1.14
C GLY A 366 -8.54 -21.20 -0.31
N GLY A 367 -8.13 -22.33 -0.91
CA GLY A 367 -8.15 -23.65 -0.29
C GLY A 367 -9.45 -24.46 -0.49
N ASP A 368 -10.50 -23.86 -1.05
CA ASP A 368 -11.76 -24.56 -1.34
C ASP A 368 -11.71 -25.26 -2.72
N PHE A 369 -10.97 -26.37 -2.80
CA PHE A 369 -10.70 -27.07 -4.05
C PHE A 369 -11.95 -27.61 -4.75
N ASP A 370 -12.96 -27.99 -3.96
CA ASP A 370 -14.23 -28.50 -4.49
C ASP A 370 -15.03 -27.36 -5.12
N ALA A 371 -15.04 -26.16 -4.52
CA ALA A 371 -15.67 -24.99 -5.15
C ALA A 371 -14.98 -24.60 -6.47
N TYR A 372 -13.64 -24.59 -6.53
CA TYR A 372 -12.93 -24.34 -7.80
C TYR A 372 -13.32 -25.34 -8.88
N ALA A 373 -13.27 -26.64 -8.57
CA ALA A 373 -13.60 -27.70 -9.52
C ALA A 373 -15.06 -27.59 -9.98
N ALA A 374 -15.99 -27.31 -9.07
CA ALA A 374 -17.40 -27.12 -9.40
C ALA A 374 -17.62 -25.95 -10.36
N ARG A 375 -16.95 -24.80 -10.15
CA ARG A 375 -17.08 -23.65 -11.05
C ARG A 375 -16.46 -23.91 -12.42
N ILE A 376 -15.30 -24.56 -12.47
CA ILE A 376 -14.68 -24.97 -13.75
C ILE A 376 -15.63 -25.92 -14.49
N ALA A 377 -16.16 -26.93 -13.81
CA ALA A 377 -17.10 -27.88 -14.38
C ALA A 377 -18.40 -27.22 -14.86
N GLU A 378 -18.88 -26.18 -14.16
CA GLU A 378 -20.03 -25.37 -14.59
C GLU A 378 -19.75 -24.65 -15.92
N VAL A 379 -18.58 -24.02 -16.04
CA VAL A 379 -18.20 -23.26 -17.23
C VAL A 379 -18.06 -24.16 -18.46
N ILE A 380 -17.37 -25.29 -18.31
CA ILE A 380 -17.03 -26.17 -19.44
C ILE A 380 -18.15 -27.17 -19.78
N ARG A 381 -19.28 -27.14 -19.06
CA ARG A 381 -20.39 -28.08 -19.26
C ARG A 381 -21.07 -27.90 -20.61
N ASP A 382 -21.24 -26.65 -21.03
CA ASP A 382 -22.07 -26.25 -22.16
C ASP A 382 -21.34 -25.14 -22.95
N GLY A 383 -21.29 -25.31 -24.26
CA GLY A 383 -20.65 -24.37 -25.18
C GLY A 383 -21.28 -22.98 -25.17
N ASP A 384 -22.61 -22.90 -25.03
CA ASP A 384 -23.33 -21.63 -25.06
C ASP A 384 -23.08 -20.81 -23.78
N ARG A 385 -23.05 -21.50 -22.63
CA ARG A 385 -22.66 -20.89 -21.35
C ARG A 385 -21.21 -20.43 -21.38
N LEU A 386 -20.31 -21.27 -21.89
CA LEU A 386 -18.89 -20.90 -22.05
C LEU A 386 -18.76 -19.65 -22.93
N ALA A 387 -19.46 -19.58 -24.05
CA ALA A 387 -19.44 -18.42 -24.95
C ALA A 387 -19.92 -17.16 -24.24
N THR A 388 -21.05 -17.24 -23.53
CA THR A 388 -21.61 -16.11 -22.78
C THR A 388 -20.63 -15.56 -21.74
N TYR A 389 -20.04 -16.43 -20.91
CA TYR A 389 -19.04 -16.00 -19.91
C TYR A 389 -17.74 -15.50 -20.55
N SER A 390 -17.35 -16.12 -21.67
CA SER A 390 -16.16 -15.74 -22.43
C SER A 390 -16.28 -14.33 -22.98
N ASP A 391 -17.41 -13.98 -23.58
CA ASP A 391 -17.71 -12.67 -24.14
C ASP A 391 -17.69 -11.58 -23.07
N ALA A 392 -18.42 -11.80 -21.97
CA ALA A 392 -18.42 -10.88 -20.84
C ALA A 392 -17.02 -10.70 -20.22
N ALA A 393 -16.23 -11.78 -20.09
CA ALA A 393 -14.86 -11.70 -19.59
C ALA A 393 -13.95 -10.91 -20.53
N HIS A 394 -14.06 -11.14 -21.84
CA HIS A 394 -13.29 -10.43 -22.85
C HIS A 394 -13.60 -8.93 -22.84
N GLU A 395 -14.88 -8.56 -22.90
CA GLU A 395 -15.31 -7.16 -22.88
C GLU A 395 -14.78 -6.44 -21.63
N ALA A 396 -14.95 -7.05 -20.44
CA ALA A 396 -14.45 -6.48 -19.20
C ALA A 396 -12.93 -6.28 -19.19
N ALA A 397 -12.16 -7.24 -19.73
CA ALA A 397 -10.71 -7.14 -19.80
C ALA A 397 -10.26 -6.08 -20.82
N VAL A 398 -10.91 -5.99 -21.99
CA VAL A 398 -10.61 -4.95 -22.99
C VAL A 398 -10.94 -3.55 -22.43
N GLU A 399 -12.10 -3.37 -21.80
CA GLU A 399 -12.50 -2.09 -21.22
C GLU A 399 -11.53 -1.66 -20.09
N HIS A 400 -11.18 -2.59 -19.21
CA HIS A 400 -10.39 -2.27 -18.02
C HIS A 400 -8.90 -2.16 -18.31
N ASN A 401 -8.33 -3.03 -19.16
CA ASN A 401 -6.89 -3.19 -19.38
C ASN A 401 -6.45 -2.86 -20.81
N GLY A 402 -7.35 -2.62 -21.76
CA GLY A 402 -6.99 -2.32 -23.15
C GLY A 402 -5.98 -1.17 -23.23
N VAL A 403 -4.91 -1.35 -24.01
CA VAL A 403 -3.80 -0.39 -24.09
C VAL A 403 -4.23 1.04 -24.42
N ARG A 404 -5.29 1.20 -25.21
CA ARG A 404 -5.91 2.50 -25.51
C ARG A 404 -6.51 3.13 -24.26
N ASN A 405 -7.36 2.40 -23.54
CA ASN A 405 -8.02 2.85 -22.32
C ASN A 405 -6.99 3.22 -21.23
N ILE A 406 -5.91 2.44 -21.09
CA ILE A 406 -4.82 2.75 -20.14
C ILE A 406 -4.03 3.99 -20.58
N ALA A 407 -3.78 4.18 -21.88
CA ALA A 407 -3.14 5.39 -22.38
C ALA A 407 -3.99 6.65 -22.15
N GLU A 408 -5.32 6.55 -22.27
CA GLU A 408 -6.25 7.64 -21.94
C GLU A 408 -6.27 7.93 -20.42
N ARG A 409 -6.20 6.90 -19.56
CA ARG A 409 -6.02 7.07 -18.11
C ARG A 409 -4.71 7.77 -17.78
N TRP A 410 -3.61 7.41 -18.43
CA TRP A 410 -2.33 8.10 -18.29
C TRP A 410 -2.41 9.56 -18.76
N THR A 411 -3.09 9.81 -19.88
CA THR A 411 -3.29 11.17 -20.41
C THR A 411 -3.95 12.06 -19.36
N ARG A 412 -5.07 11.61 -18.78
CA ARG A 412 -5.75 12.33 -17.69
C ARG A 412 -4.88 12.51 -16.45
N THR A 413 -4.17 11.46 -16.04
CA THR A 413 -3.32 11.47 -14.83
C THR A 413 -2.16 12.46 -14.96
N VAL A 414 -1.46 12.45 -16.10
CA VAL A 414 -0.34 13.36 -16.35
C VAL A 414 -0.84 14.80 -16.39
N GLU A 415 -1.97 15.08 -17.04
CA GLU A 415 -2.54 16.43 -17.08
C GLU A 415 -2.94 16.92 -15.68
N GLN A 416 -3.57 16.06 -14.87
CA GLN A 416 -3.97 16.42 -13.52
C GLN A 416 -2.78 16.75 -12.60
N VAL A 417 -1.65 16.05 -12.76
CA VAL A 417 -0.47 16.22 -11.90
C VAL A 417 0.48 17.30 -12.40
N CYS A 418 0.61 17.45 -13.71
CA CYS A 418 1.60 18.34 -14.35
C CYS A 418 0.99 19.62 -14.95
N GLY A 419 -0.33 19.70 -15.11
CA GLY A 419 -1.03 20.83 -15.72
C GLY A 419 -1.06 22.10 -14.85
N ALA A 420 -1.48 23.23 -15.45
CA ALA A 420 -1.41 24.57 -14.86
C ALA A 420 -2.20 24.77 -13.55
N GLY A 421 -3.19 23.92 -13.25
CA GLY A 421 -4.01 24.00 -12.04
C GLY A 421 -3.43 23.29 -10.80
N ALA A 422 -2.30 22.59 -10.93
CA ALA A 422 -1.76 21.73 -9.87
C ALA A 422 -1.17 22.49 -8.66
N GLU A 423 -0.96 23.81 -8.74
CA GLU A 423 -0.40 24.60 -7.64
C GLU A 423 -1.43 24.96 -6.55
N SER A 424 -2.71 25.09 -6.90
CA SER A 424 -3.76 25.56 -5.98
C SER A 424 -4.14 24.53 -4.89
N ALA A 425 -3.92 23.23 -5.11
CA ALA A 425 -4.20 22.18 -4.13
C ALA A 425 -3.10 22.04 -3.05
N ALA A 426 -1.86 22.45 -3.35
CA ALA A 426 -0.69 22.27 -2.48
C ALA A 426 -0.66 23.23 -1.26
N LEU A 427 -1.47 24.27 -1.28
CA LEU A 427 -1.56 25.26 -0.19
C LEU A 427 -2.45 24.81 0.97
N ARG A 428 -3.38 23.86 0.78
CA ARG A 428 -4.28 23.38 1.85
C ARG A 428 -3.64 22.32 2.77
N THR A 429 -2.55 21.67 2.35
CA THR A 429 -1.87 20.60 3.14
C THR A 429 -0.70 21.10 3.98
N LYS A 430 -0.40 22.41 3.99
CA LYS A 430 0.72 23.00 4.74
C LYS A 430 0.59 22.89 6.27
N GLN A 431 -0.62 22.67 6.80
CA GLN A 431 -0.86 22.57 8.25
C GLN A 431 -0.59 21.17 8.85
N GLY A 432 -0.40 20.12 8.03
CA GLY A 432 -0.21 18.74 8.53
C GLY A 432 1.23 18.39 8.92
N VAL A 433 2.22 19.07 8.35
CA VAL A 433 3.65 18.73 8.53
C VAL A 433 4.16 19.13 9.92
N GLU A 434 3.67 20.23 10.48
CA GLU A 434 4.00 20.65 11.84
C GLU A 434 3.36 19.75 12.91
N ARG A 435 2.23 19.10 12.64
CA ARG A 435 1.57 18.21 13.62
C ARG A 435 2.21 16.82 13.72
N MET A 436 2.83 16.32 12.66
CA MET A 436 3.31 14.93 12.59
C MET A 436 4.64 14.69 13.35
N LEU A 437 5.55 15.66 13.38
CA LEU A 437 6.83 15.53 14.12
C LEU A 437 6.65 15.51 15.64
N TRP A 438 5.50 15.93 16.14
CA TRP A 438 5.18 15.96 17.57
C TRP A 438 4.35 14.76 18.06
N GLY A 439 3.96 13.84 17.16
CA GLY A 439 3.06 12.71 17.45
C GLY A 439 3.72 11.38 17.86
N LEU A 440 5.06 11.30 17.90
CA LEU A 440 5.77 10.14 18.44
C LEU A 440 6.10 10.38 19.91
N SER A 441 5.55 9.57 20.83
CA SER A 441 5.89 9.70 22.25
C SER A 441 7.39 9.41 22.46
N ARG A 442 8.06 10.28 23.21
CA ARG A 442 9.51 10.20 23.45
C ARG A 442 9.92 8.89 24.14
N HIS A 443 8.99 8.31 24.91
CA HIS A 443 9.15 6.99 25.53
C HIS A 443 9.28 5.85 24.50
N LYS A 444 8.51 5.88 23.40
CA LYS A 444 8.63 4.91 22.31
C LYS A 444 9.93 5.14 21.53
N LEU A 445 10.33 6.39 21.25
CA LEU A 445 11.64 6.68 20.66
C LEU A 445 12.81 6.17 21.52
N TRP A 446 12.73 6.37 22.84
CA TRP A 446 13.75 5.93 23.80
C TRP A 446 13.89 4.40 23.86
N ARG A 447 12.78 3.66 23.99
CA ARG A 447 12.81 2.18 24.03
C ARG A 447 13.47 1.57 22.79
N TRP A 448 13.37 2.23 21.64
CA TRP A 448 13.79 1.71 20.33
C TRP A 448 15.25 2.01 19.97
N LEU A 449 15.94 2.83 20.76
CA LEU A 449 17.37 3.06 20.55
C LEU A 449 18.20 1.82 20.95
N PRO A 450 19.22 1.43 20.15
CA PRO A 450 20.18 0.40 20.54
C PRO A 450 20.88 0.74 21.86
N ALA A 451 21.28 -0.25 22.66
CA ALA A 451 21.90 -0.01 23.98
C ALA A 451 23.14 0.91 23.91
N GLY A 452 23.94 0.81 22.85
CA GLY A 452 25.10 1.71 22.63
C GLY A 452 24.72 3.17 22.34
N VAL A 453 23.58 3.40 21.66
CA VAL A 453 23.06 4.75 21.41
C VAL A 453 22.36 5.29 22.67
N LYS A 454 21.68 4.44 23.43
CA LYS A 454 21.15 4.82 24.75
C LYS A 454 22.29 5.28 25.66
N ARG A 455 23.40 4.53 25.75
CA ARG A 455 24.57 4.90 26.59
C ARG A 455 25.22 6.23 26.21
N THR A 456 25.14 6.66 24.95
CA THR A 456 25.70 7.93 24.48
C THR A 456 24.71 9.09 24.60
N VAL A 457 23.41 8.84 24.46
CA VAL A 457 22.35 9.86 24.51
C VAL A 457 21.82 10.08 25.93
N ASP A 458 21.88 9.07 26.81
CA ASP A 458 21.39 9.15 28.20
C ASP A 458 22.07 10.26 29.03
N PRO A 459 23.41 10.43 29.00
CA PRO A 459 24.07 11.51 29.72
C PRO A 459 23.62 12.89 29.22
N VAL A 460 23.42 13.03 27.90
CA VAL A 460 22.97 14.28 27.27
C VAL A 460 21.51 14.59 27.61
N LEU A 461 20.63 13.58 27.64
CA LEU A 461 19.22 13.77 27.97
C LEU A 461 18.97 13.99 29.46
N ARG A 462 19.84 13.49 30.36
CA ARG A 462 19.77 13.77 31.81
C ARG A 462 19.95 15.26 32.13
N HIS A 463 20.68 15.99 31.29
CA HIS A 463 20.84 17.45 31.41
C HIS A 463 19.70 18.25 30.76
N VAL A 464 18.77 17.60 30.05
CA VAL A 464 17.58 18.28 29.52
C VAL A 464 16.54 18.36 30.63
N PRO A 465 16.10 19.56 31.06
CA PRO A 465 15.11 19.70 32.11
C PRO A 465 13.86 18.86 31.82
N THR A 466 13.35 18.13 32.81
CA THR A 466 12.23 17.17 32.65
C THR A 466 10.99 17.81 32.02
N ARG A 467 10.70 19.08 32.36
CA ARG A 467 9.64 19.91 31.75
C ARG A 467 9.81 20.08 30.23
N TRP A 468 11.05 20.10 29.74
CA TRP A 468 11.38 20.15 28.32
C TRP A 468 11.41 18.77 27.68
N ALA A 469 11.87 17.76 28.40
CA ALA A 469 11.94 16.35 27.98
C ALA A 469 10.57 15.66 27.80
N LEU A 470 9.49 16.16 28.41
CA LEU A 470 8.15 15.57 28.28
C LEU A 470 7.24 16.29 27.27
N GLY A 471 7.73 17.38 26.68
CA GLY A 471 7.07 18.09 25.57
C GLY A 471 6.10 19.19 26.01
N ARG A 472 5.56 19.93 25.01
CA ARG A 472 4.71 21.13 25.23
C ARG A 472 3.41 20.81 25.97
N ARG A 473 2.78 19.67 25.67
CA ARG A 473 1.50 19.29 26.28
C ARG A 473 1.66 19.01 27.78
N PHE A 474 2.66 18.23 28.18
CA PHE A 474 2.97 17.99 29.59
C PHE A 474 3.13 19.30 30.38
N ARG A 475 3.85 20.30 29.83
CA ARG A 475 4.02 21.60 30.49
C ARG A 475 2.70 22.34 30.67
N ARG A 476 1.88 22.39 29.62
CA ARG A 476 0.58 23.06 29.67
C ARG A 476 -0.32 22.41 30.73
N GLU A 477 -0.41 21.08 30.74
CA GLU A 477 -1.23 20.37 31.72
C GLU A 477 -0.66 20.52 33.14
N SER A 478 0.67 20.50 33.31
CA SER A 478 1.30 20.68 34.63
C SER A 478 1.07 22.08 35.18
N GLN A 479 1.17 23.11 34.34
CA GLN A 479 0.91 24.50 34.74
C GLN A 479 -0.57 24.67 35.10
N TRP A 480 -1.47 24.15 34.27
CA TRP A 480 -2.90 24.15 34.58
C TRP A 480 -3.18 23.43 35.92
N LEU A 481 -2.54 22.28 36.19
CA LEU A 481 -2.67 21.57 37.47
C LEU A 481 -2.12 22.35 38.68
N GLU A 482 -1.10 23.19 38.49
CA GLU A 482 -0.58 24.09 39.52
C GLU A 482 -1.59 25.20 39.85
N ASP A 483 -2.35 25.66 38.85
CA ASP A 483 -3.36 26.71 39.01
C ASP A 483 -4.66 26.17 39.64
N VAL A 484 -5.14 25.01 39.17
CA VAL A 484 -6.45 24.46 39.59
C VAL A 484 -6.41 23.67 40.90
N GLN A 485 -5.22 23.41 41.45
CA GLN A 485 -5.11 22.67 42.73
C GLN A 485 -5.71 23.42 43.92
N TRP A 486 -5.91 24.74 43.78
CA TRP A 486 -6.49 25.61 44.79
C TRP A 486 -7.98 25.88 44.56
N TRP A 487 -8.60 25.21 43.59
CA TRP A 487 -10.03 25.33 43.34
C TRP A 487 -10.84 24.83 44.54
N SER A 488 -11.94 25.52 44.81
CA SER A 488 -12.94 25.03 45.75
C SER A 488 -13.61 23.75 45.22
N ALA A 489 -14.28 23.02 46.12
CA ALA A 489 -15.07 21.85 45.74
C ALA A 489 -16.12 22.20 44.66
N ASP A 490 -16.76 23.37 44.77
CA ASP A 490 -17.77 23.84 43.82
C ASP A 490 -17.17 24.15 42.45
N GLN A 491 -16.02 24.82 42.40
CA GLN A 491 -15.29 25.09 41.16
C GLN A 491 -14.87 23.78 40.47
N THR A 492 -14.38 22.81 41.25
CA THR A 492 -14.00 21.49 40.74
C THR A 492 -15.21 20.75 40.18
N ARG A 493 -16.35 20.78 40.89
CA ARG A 493 -17.58 20.09 40.47
C ARG A 493 -18.18 20.73 39.22
N ALA A 494 -18.18 22.06 39.13
CA ALA A 494 -18.63 22.78 37.94
C ALA A 494 -17.80 22.40 36.70
N TYR A 495 -16.47 22.35 36.84
CA TYR A 495 -15.57 21.92 35.76
C TYR A 495 -15.80 20.45 35.36
N GLN A 496 -15.97 19.53 36.33
CA GLN A 496 -16.28 18.13 36.03
C GLN A 496 -17.56 18.00 35.19
N VAL A 497 -18.63 18.72 35.56
CA VAL A 497 -19.89 18.73 34.81
C VAL A 497 -19.69 19.28 33.40
N GLU A 498 -18.94 20.38 33.25
CA GLU A 498 -18.63 20.96 31.94
C GLU A 498 -17.87 19.96 31.04
N ARG A 499 -16.84 19.31 31.57
CA ARG A 499 -16.01 18.34 30.83
C ARG A 499 -16.78 17.07 30.47
N LEU A 500 -17.60 16.55 31.38
CA LEU A 500 -18.46 15.39 31.13
C LEU A 500 -19.52 15.73 30.07
N ARG A 501 -20.16 16.90 30.15
CA ARG A 501 -21.11 17.36 29.12
C ARG A 501 -20.46 17.45 27.75
N ALA A 502 -19.25 18.02 27.66
CA ALA A 502 -18.51 18.10 26.40
C ALA A 502 -18.17 16.70 25.85
N LEU A 503 -17.73 15.77 26.70
CA LEU A 503 -17.45 14.39 26.32
C LEU A 503 -18.69 13.66 25.79
N LEU A 504 -19.83 13.78 26.49
CA LEU A 504 -21.10 13.18 26.10
C LEU A 504 -21.62 13.79 24.79
N GLY A 505 -21.45 15.09 24.60
CA GLY A 505 -21.75 15.78 23.34
C GLY A 505 -20.92 15.23 22.18
N ASP A 506 -19.60 15.13 22.34
CA ASP A 506 -18.71 14.55 21.34
C ASP A 506 -19.08 13.10 21.01
N ALA A 507 -19.44 12.30 22.03
CA ALA A 507 -19.86 10.91 21.83
C ALA A 507 -21.16 10.83 21.00
N TYR A 508 -22.18 11.61 21.36
CA TYR A 508 -23.47 11.63 20.68
C TYR A 508 -23.38 12.17 19.24
N GLU A 509 -22.66 13.26 19.03
CA GLU A 509 -22.59 13.91 17.73
C GLU A 509 -21.69 13.15 16.74
N ARG A 510 -20.60 12.55 17.23
CA ARG A 510 -19.50 12.08 16.37
C ARG A 510 -19.38 10.56 16.28
N THR A 511 -20.22 9.82 16.98
CA THR A 511 -20.23 8.34 16.92
C THR A 511 -21.64 7.82 16.69
N THR A 512 -21.77 6.70 15.99
CA THR A 512 -23.08 6.10 15.71
C THR A 512 -23.60 5.34 16.93
N PHE A 513 -22.71 4.61 17.61
CA PHE A 513 -23.10 3.75 18.73
C PHE A 513 -23.68 4.53 19.91
N TYR A 514 -22.99 5.59 20.36
CA TYR A 514 -23.44 6.35 21.53
C TYR A 514 -24.68 7.18 21.22
N ARG A 515 -24.85 7.65 19.98
CA ARG A 515 -26.09 8.32 19.55
C ARG A 515 -27.29 7.40 19.73
N GLN A 516 -27.24 6.22 19.15
CA GLN A 516 -28.31 5.22 19.26
C GLN A 516 -28.54 4.78 20.70
N SER A 517 -27.46 4.58 21.48
CA SER A 517 -27.58 4.15 22.88
C SER A 517 -28.21 5.20 23.77
N PHE A 518 -27.94 6.49 23.52
CA PHE A 518 -28.52 7.59 24.28
C PHE A 518 -29.98 7.84 23.88
N ASP A 519 -30.28 7.81 22.58
CA ASP A 519 -31.64 7.95 22.05
C ASP A 519 -32.56 6.84 22.60
N ALA A 520 -32.06 5.61 22.73
CA ALA A 520 -32.82 4.47 23.24
C ALA A 520 -33.30 4.63 24.69
N VAL A 521 -32.61 5.42 25.50
CA VAL A 521 -33.00 5.73 26.89
C VAL A 521 -33.57 7.14 27.05
N GLY A 522 -33.82 7.84 25.94
CA GLY A 522 -34.33 9.21 25.95
C GLY A 522 -33.38 10.24 26.59
N PHE A 523 -32.07 9.97 26.55
CA PHE A 523 -31.06 10.86 27.12
C PHE A 523 -30.44 11.74 26.02
N HIS A 524 -30.39 13.06 26.22
CA HIS A 524 -29.64 13.96 25.36
C HIS A 524 -28.50 14.65 26.14
N PRO A 525 -27.28 14.81 25.60
CA PRO A 525 -26.15 15.41 26.34
C PRO A 525 -26.41 16.81 26.92
N ARG A 526 -27.34 17.57 26.34
CA ARG A 526 -27.76 18.90 26.85
C ARG A 526 -28.50 18.81 28.19
N ASP A 527 -29.01 17.64 28.54
CA ASP A 527 -29.78 17.40 29.77
C ASP A 527 -28.87 17.03 30.95
N PHE A 528 -27.56 16.88 30.73
CA PHE A 528 -26.58 16.59 31.77
C PHE A 528 -26.30 17.85 32.61
N ARG A 529 -26.80 17.92 33.83
CA ARG A 529 -26.70 19.09 34.73
C ARG A 529 -25.84 18.81 35.97
N SER A 530 -25.73 17.57 36.38
CA SER A 530 -24.96 17.16 37.56
C SER A 530 -24.27 15.81 37.37
N VAL A 531 -23.32 15.47 38.24
CA VAL A 531 -22.68 14.14 38.23
C VAL A 531 -23.69 13.02 38.52
N ASP A 532 -24.77 13.32 39.24
CA ASP A 532 -25.81 12.34 39.57
C ASP A 532 -26.60 11.89 38.33
N ASP A 533 -26.61 12.71 37.26
CA ASP A 533 -27.18 12.34 35.96
C ASP A 533 -26.44 11.17 35.27
N LEU A 534 -25.25 10.79 35.74
CA LEU A 534 -24.54 9.60 35.22
C LEU A 534 -25.38 8.33 35.36
N ALA A 535 -26.27 8.26 36.35
CA ALA A 535 -27.18 7.12 36.54
C ALA A 535 -28.21 6.96 35.40
N ARG A 536 -28.41 7.99 34.58
CA ARG A 536 -29.33 7.97 33.43
C ARG A 536 -28.67 7.42 32.15
N LEU A 537 -27.36 7.21 32.15
CA LEU A 537 -26.63 6.71 31.00
C LEU A 537 -26.72 5.18 30.90
N PRO A 538 -26.76 4.61 29.68
CA PRO A 538 -26.81 3.17 29.49
C PRO A 538 -25.48 2.52 29.92
N LEU A 539 -25.56 1.35 30.57
CA LEU A 539 -24.41 0.53 30.89
C LEU A 539 -24.02 -0.32 29.67
N ILE A 540 -22.71 -0.45 29.42
CA ILE A 540 -22.16 -1.19 28.28
C ILE A 540 -21.23 -2.27 28.81
N ASP A 541 -21.41 -3.51 28.35
CA ASP A 541 -20.55 -4.63 28.73
C ASP A 541 -19.34 -4.82 27.78
N GLN A 542 -18.44 -5.72 28.17
CA GLN A 542 -17.22 -5.97 27.38
C GLN A 542 -17.50 -6.56 25.99
N GLU A 543 -18.58 -7.31 25.83
CA GLU A 543 -18.88 -8.00 24.57
C GLU A 543 -19.45 -7.01 23.54
N THR A 544 -20.33 -6.13 24.00
CA THR A 544 -20.84 -4.99 23.24
C THR A 544 -19.69 -4.11 22.75
N VAL A 545 -18.71 -3.82 23.62
CA VAL A 545 -17.50 -3.09 23.19
C VAL A 545 -16.76 -3.85 22.09
N ARG A 546 -16.61 -5.19 22.17
CA ARG A 546 -15.89 -5.94 21.12
C ARG A 546 -16.61 -5.90 19.77
N GLN A 547 -17.93 -5.99 19.76
CA GLN A 547 -18.74 -6.06 18.55
C GLN A 547 -18.89 -4.69 17.88
N SER A 548 -19.02 -3.62 18.67
CA SER A 548 -19.33 -2.27 18.18
C SER A 548 -18.17 -1.28 18.29
N LEU A 549 -16.94 -1.74 18.52
CA LEU A 549 -15.77 -0.86 18.76
C LEU A 549 -15.51 0.16 17.64
N ASP A 550 -15.81 -0.15 16.36
CA ASP A 550 -15.67 0.84 15.27
C ASP A 550 -16.61 2.02 15.47
N GLU A 551 -17.86 1.71 15.79
CA GLU A 551 -18.98 2.65 15.87
C GLU A 551 -18.92 3.52 17.11
N MET A 552 -18.13 3.11 18.12
CA MET A 552 -17.85 3.85 19.35
C MET A 552 -16.72 4.88 19.21
N CYS A 553 -15.94 4.87 18.12
CA CYS A 553 -14.74 5.69 17.98
C CYS A 553 -15.00 7.02 17.26
N THR A 554 -14.65 8.16 17.89
CA THR A 554 -14.71 9.51 17.26
C THR A 554 -13.59 9.79 16.25
N ILE A 555 -12.59 8.90 16.19
CA ILE A 555 -11.43 8.94 15.30
C ILE A 555 -11.21 7.54 14.74
N ARG A 556 -10.91 7.40 13.44
CA ARG A 556 -10.68 6.09 12.81
C ARG A 556 -9.60 5.29 13.55
N ARG A 557 -9.80 3.97 13.70
CA ARG A 557 -8.96 2.99 14.45
C ARG A 557 -7.44 3.04 14.21
N PHE A 558 -7.02 3.63 13.08
CA PHE A 558 -5.62 3.76 12.66
C PHE A 558 -5.20 5.20 12.37
N GLY A 559 -5.94 6.18 12.91
CA GLY A 559 -5.61 7.60 12.81
C GLY A 559 -4.25 7.94 13.44
N VAL A 560 -3.63 9.01 12.94
CA VAL A 560 -2.42 9.56 13.55
C VAL A 560 -2.77 10.07 14.96
N GLY A 561 -2.03 9.61 15.98
CA GLY A 561 -2.25 10.03 17.37
C GLY A 561 -3.19 9.12 18.17
N VAL A 562 -3.39 7.86 17.77
CA VAL A 562 -4.18 6.86 18.50
C VAL A 562 -3.31 5.65 18.88
N ASP A 563 -3.42 5.19 20.12
CA ASP A 563 -2.76 4.01 20.67
C ASP A 563 -3.78 2.93 21.03
N GLN A 564 -3.45 1.67 20.75
CA GLN A 564 -4.24 0.52 21.19
C GLN A 564 -3.74 0.07 22.56
N VAL A 565 -4.68 -0.11 23.48
CA VAL A 565 -4.44 -0.60 24.83
C VAL A 565 -5.30 -1.82 25.11
N SER A 566 -4.88 -2.61 26.08
CA SER A 566 -5.61 -3.80 26.54
C SER A 566 -5.73 -3.80 28.04
N THR A 567 -6.87 -4.25 28.56
CA THR A 567 -7.01 -4.56 29.99
C THR A 567 -6.24 -5.84 30.33
N GLY A 568 -5.64 -5.89 31.53
CA GLY A 568 -5.16 -7.13 32.13
C GLY A 568 -6.35 -7.87 32.74
N GLY A 569 -7.12 -8.59 31.92
CA GLY A 569 -8.33 -9.26 32.40
C GLY A 569 -8.02 -10.52 33.23
N THR A 570 -8.60 -10.61 34.42
CA THR A 570 -8.66 -11.82 35.27
C THR A 570 -9.40 -12.99 34.61
N CYS A 571 -10.14 -12.74 33.52
CA CYS A 571 -10.97 -13.71 32.78
C CYS A 571 -10.26 -14.35 31.56
N GLY A 572 -8.94 -14.18 31.40
CA GLY A 572 -8.15 -14.83 30.34
C GLY A 572 -8.27 -14.27 28.92
N ARG A 573 -9.21 -13.36 28.63
CA ARG A 573 -9.33 -12.68 27.32
C ARG A 573 -9.25 -11.15 27.48
N PRO A 574 -8.14 -10.50 27.06
CA PRO A 574 -7.98 -9.06 27.23
C PRO A 574 -8.95 -8.27 26.34
N LEU A 575 -9.62 -7.25 26.92
CA LEU A 575 -10.42 -6.29 26.16
C LEU A 575 -9.48 -5.27 25.52
N LYS A 576 -9.60 -5.06 24.20
CA LYS A 576 -8.79 -4.10 23.44
C LYS A 576 -9.61 -2.86 23.12
N PHE A 577 -9.05 -1.69 23.35
CA PHE A 577 -9.68 -0.40 23.02
C PHE A 577 -8.61 0.62 22.61
N TYR A 578 -9.06 1.79 22.15
CA TYR A 578 -8.23 2.82 21.56
C TYR A 578 -8.22 4.08 22.43
N ILE A 579 -7.06 4.70 22.58
CA ILE A 579 -6.85 5.91 23.36
C ILE A 579 -6.02 6.93 22.56
N GLY A 580 -6.10 8.22 22.90
CA GLY A 580 -5.21 9.23 22.33
C GLY A 580 -3.74 8.98 22.71
N ALA A 581 -2.82 9.13 21.76
CA ALA A 581 -1.37 8.95 21.95
C ALA A 581 -0.73 10.06 22.81
N ASP A 582 -1.48 11.12 23.05
CA ASP A 582 -1.21 12.24 23.96
C ASP A 582 -1.55 11.93 25.43
N ARG A 583 -2.34 10.89 25.71
CA ARG A 583 -2.74 10.46 27.07
C ARG A 583 -1.55 10.39 28.02
N SER A 584 -0.45 9.76 27.60
CA SER A 584 0.70 9.57 28.49
C SER A 584 1.31 10.88 28.99
N ALA A 585 1.23 11.97 28.22
CA ALA A 585 1.71 13.28 28.66
C ALA A 585 0.77 13.92 29.70
N ILE A 586 -0.54 13.66 29.59
CA ILE A 586 -1.55 14.14 30.53
C ILE A 586 -1.43 13.36 31.84
N GLU A 587 -1.50 12.03 31.79
CA GLU A 587 -1.42 11.18 32.99
C GLU A 587 -0.15 11.41 33.80
N TYR A 588 0.99 11.55 33.10
CA TYR A 588 2.24 11.81 33.77
C TYR A 588 2.27 13.21 34.42
N ALA A 589 1.59 14.21 33.86
CA ALA A 589 1.44 15.52 34.51
C ALA A 589 0.65 15.40 35.83
N TYR A 590 -0.44 14.63 35.85
CA TYR A 590 -1.23 14.37 37.06
C TYR A 590 -0.43 13.60 38.13
N LEU A 591 0.29 12.54 37.74
CA LEU A 591 1.14 11.76 38.64
C LEU A 591 2.23 12.63 39.28
N VAL A 592 2.95 13.40 38.46
CA VAL A 592 4.04 14.26 38.94
C VAL A 592 3.54 15.39 39.81
N SER A 593 2.40 16.01 39.46
CA SER A 593 1.77 17.03 40.29
C SER A 593 1.39 16.45 41.66
N SER A 594 0.80 15.25 41.68
CA SER A 594 0.43 14.56 42.94
C SER A 594 1.66 14.25 43.80
N TRP A 595 2.74 13.75 43.20
CA TRP A 595 4.01 13.52 43.89
C TRP A 595 4.62 14.80 44.44
N SER A 596 4.57 15.89 43.66
CA SER A 596 5.09 17.19 44.10
C SER A 596 4.33 17.74 45.30
N ARG A 597 3.00 17.53 45.38
CA ARG A 597 2.19 17.90 46.56
C ARG A 597 2.59 17.09 47.80
N ALA A 598 3.00 15.85 47.61
CA ALA A 598 3.56 15.01 48.67
C ALA A 598 5.06 15.30 48.95
N GLY A 599 5.64 16.36 48.38
CA GLY A 599 7.03 16.77 48.61
C GLY A 599 8.07 16.08 47.72
N VAL A 600 7.67 15.21 46.80
CA VAL A 600 8.58 14.48 45.90
C VAL A 600 8.81 15.28 44.61
N LYS A 601 10.05 15.74 44.39
CA LYS A 601 10.45 16.48 43.18
C LYS A 601 11.16 15.56 42.18
N LEU A 602 10.73 15.59 40.92
CA LEU A 602 11.41 14.87 39.84
C LEU A 602 12.80 15.48 39.57
N GLY A 603 13.86 14.69 39.79
CA GLY A 603 15.24 15.07 39.48
C GLY A 603 16.11 15.49 40.67
N THR A 604 15.65 15.31 41.91
CA THR A 604 16.51 15.38 43.10
C THR A 604 16.89 13.96 43.53
N ALA A 605 17.89 13.41 42.85
CA ALA A 605 18.77 12.34 43.33
C ALA A 605 20.14 12.54 42.69
#